data_AF-A0A918KEX9-F1
#
_entry.id   AF-A0A918KEX9-F1
#
_cell.length_a   1.000
_cell.length_b   1.000
_cell.length_c   1.000
_cell.angle_alpha   90.00
_cell.angle_beta   90.00
_cell.angle_gamma   90.00
#
_symmetry.space_group_name_H-M   'P 1'
#
loop_
_entity.id
_entity.type
_entity.pdbx_description
1 polymer ?
#
loop_
_entity_poly.entity_id
_entity_poly.type
_entity_poly.pdbx_seq_one_letter_code
_entity_poly.pdbx_strand_id
1 'polypeptide(L)'
;MATIHRTTMAPTKLELLTAWVPRQSWYAGGGGAPELVRAGGFRLDDPEGEVGIEFMVVADAAAQEPVAYLVPMGYRAAALEGVPGEALIGTSEHGVLGTRWVYDGVHDPVVTAQLHALLRGEAVPQHQSESDTPDPTVTVHGTGPDEGADVHVNRVLRPSRTARESCRGLVAGWTWPDGTAARGVLVTVAPRPATGQGC
;
A
#
# COMPACT_ATOMS: atom_id res chain seq x y z
N MET A 1 14.99 4.44 9.84
CA MET A 1 15.14 4.44 8.37
C MET A 1 15.24 3.00 7.90
N ALA A 2 14.52 2.65 6.84
CA ALA A 2 14.33 1.29 6.38
C ALA A 2 15.30 0.92 5.25
N THR A 3 16.36 0.18 5.57
CA THR A 3 17.34 -0.31 4.59
C THR A 3 16.74 -1.32 3.61
N ILE A 4 17.00 -1.15 2.30
CA ILE A 4 16.70 -2.16 1.28
C ILE A 4 17.91 -3.09 1.14
N HIS A 5 17.71 -4.36 1.49
CA HIS A 5 18.69 -5.39 1.18
C HIS A 5 18.49 -5.89 -0.25
N ARG A 6 19.53 -5.81 -1.07
CA ARG A 6 19.58 -6.48 -2.37
C ARG A 6 19.82 -7.98 -2.16
N THR A 7 18.76 -8.71 -1.84
CA THR A 7 18.79 -10.15 -1.60
C THR A 7 17.53 -10.82 -2.15
N THR A 8 17.47 -12.14 -2.03
CA THR A 8 16.31 -12.93 -2.46
C THR A 8 15.24 -12.99 -1.38
N MET A 9 14.00 -13.17 -1.83
CA MET A 9 12.84 -13.49 -1.01
C MET A 9 12.16 -14.71 -1.62
N ALA A 10 11.85 -15.72 -0.82
CA ALA A 10 11.20 -16.94 -1.28
C ALA A 10 10.06 -17.36 -0.31
N PRO A 11 8.79 -17.37 -0.75
CA PRO A 11 8.30 -16.87 -2.04
C PRO A 11 8.56 -15.36 -2.21
N THR A 12 8.60 -14.90 -3.46
CA THR A 12 8.67 -13.48 -3.78
C THR A 12 7.38 -12.76 -3.39
N LYS A 13 7.45 -11.42 -3.26
CA LYS A 13 6.28 -10.60 -2.97
C LYS A 13 5.17 -10.79 -3.99
N LEU A 14 5.50 -10.86 -5.28
CA LEU A 14 4.51 -11.07 -6.33
C LEU A 14 3.86 -12.45 -6.25
N GLU A 15 4.62 -13.52 -5.97
CA GLU A 15 4.04 -14.85 -5.78
C GLU A 15 3.06 -14.90 -4.60
N LEU A 16 3.41 -14.27 -3.47
CA LEU A 16 2.52 -14.14 -2.33
C LEU A 16 1.23 -13.38 -2.70
N LEU A 17 1.36 -12.25 -3.40
CA LEU A 17 0.21 -11.45 -3.83
C LEU A 17 -0.65 -12.18 -4.87
N THR A 18 -0.07 -12.90 -5.82
CA THR A 18 -0.81 -13.67 -6.83
C THR A 18 -1.71 -14.73 -6.17
N ALA A 19 -1.25 -15.33 -5.07
CA ALA A 19 -2.07 -16.28 -4.31
C ALA A 19 -3.12 -15.58 -3.41
N TRP A 20 -2.83 -14.39 -2.90
CA TRP A 20 -3.64 -13.73 -1.88
C TRP A 20 -4.69 -12.75 -2.41
N VAL A 21 -4.37 -11.96 -3.43
CA VAL A 21 -5.25 -10.93 -4.01
C VAL A 21 -6.60 -11.50 -4.49
N PRO A 22 -6.66 -12.65 -5.18
CA PRO A 22 -7.94 -13.20 -5.66
C PRO A 22 -8.94 -13.59 -4.56
N ARG A 23 -8.47 -13.73 -3.32
CA ARG A 23 -9.32 -14.10 -2.17
C ARG A 23 -9.97 -12.87 -1.52
N GLN A 24 -9.64 -11.67 -1.98
CA GLN A 24 -10.09 -10.43 -1.37
C GLN A 24 -11.42 -9.96 -1.98
N SER A 25 -12.29 -9.40 -1.14
CA SER A 25 -13.62 -8.92 -1.56
C SER A 25 -13.60 -7.78 -2.59
N TRP A 26 -12.48 -7.06 -2.66
CA TRP A 26 -12.26 -5.94 -3.59
C TRP A 26 -11.59 -6.35 -4.90
N TYR A 27 -11.18 -7.62 -5.06
CA TYR A 27 -10.57 -8.09 -6.30
C TYR A 27 -11.57 -8.00 -7.45
N ALA A 28 -11.14 -7.38 -8.56
CA ALA A 28 -11.99 -7.10 -9.71
C ALA A 28 -11.69 -8.02 -10.92
N GLY A 29 -10.79 -9.00 -10.77
CA GLY A 29 -10.45 -9.93 -11.84
C GLY A 29 -11.51 -11.02 -12.04
N GLY A 30 -11.71 -11.43 -13.29
CA GLY A 30 -12.80 -12.31 -13.74
C GLY A 30 -12.65 -13.80 -13.40
N GLY A 31 -12.31 -14.14 -12.16
CA GLY A 31 -12.27 -15.52 -11.65
C GLY A 31 -11.07 -16.38 -12.08
N GLY A 32 -10.27 -15.92 -13.06
CA GLY A 32 -8.98 -16.52 -13.42
C GLY A 32 -7.85 -16.14 -12.45
N ALA A 33 -6.73 -16.86 -12.52
CA ALA A 33 -5.52 -16.49 -11.80
C ALA A 33 -4.95 -15.17 -12.35
N PRO A 34 -4.60 -14.20 -11.50
CA PRO A 34 -4.09 -12.92 -11.96
C PRO A 34 -2.65 -13.06 -12.45
N GLU A 35 -2.29 -12.22 -13.41
CA GLU A 35 -0.89 -12.04 -13.85
C GLU A 35 -0.38 -10.72 -13.28
N LEU A 36 0.03 -10.75 -12.01
CA LEU A 36 0.46 -9.55 -11.30
C LEU A 36 1.89 -9.16 -11.69
N VAL A 37 2.03 -7.93 -12.18
CA VAL A 37 3.32 -7.28 -12.38
C VAL A 37 3.45 -6.06 -11.47
N ARG A 38 4.66 -5.78 -10.99
CA ARG A 38 4.93 -4.57 -10.22
C ARG A 38 4.77 -3.35 -11.14
N ALA A 39 3.93 -2.41 -10.74
CA ALA A 39 3.59 -1.22 -11.51
C ALA A 39 4.04 0.09 -10.83
N GLY A 40 4.37 0.04 -9.54
CA GLY A 40 4.80 1.23 -8.78
C GLY A 40 4.63 1.02 -7.29
N GLY A 41 4.60 2.13 -6.56
CA GLY A 41 4.52 2.12 -5.10
C GLY A 41 5.58 2.97 -4.43
N PHE A 42 5.56 2.94 -3.11
CA PHE A 42 6.48 3.69 -2.25
C PHE A 42 6.65 2.97 -0.91
N ARG A 43 7.58 3.43 -0.09
CA ARG A 43 7.82 2.91 1.26
C ARG A 43 7.63 4.00 2.29
N LEU A 44 7.42 3.59 3.54
CA LEU A 44 7.51 4.45 4.70
C LEU A 44 8.53 3.87 5.68
N ASP A 45 9.10 4.74 6.49
CA ASP A 45 10.00 4.35 7.56
C ASP A 45 9.20 4.06 8.83
N ASP A 46 9.48 2.93 9.47
CA ASP A 46 9.11 2.72 10.86
C ASP A 46 10.10 3.48 11.76
N PRO A 47 9.63 4.36 12.66
CA PRO A 47 10.47 5.05 13.64
C PRO A 47 11.28 4.11 14.52
N GLU A 48 10.70 2.97 14.90
CA GLU A 48 11.37 1.96 15.75
C GLU A 48 12.21 0.98 14.93
N GLY A 49 12.04 0.97 13.60
CA GLY A 49 12.82 0.13 12.68
C GLY A 49 12.51 -1.37 12.75
N GLU A 50 11.38 -1.76 13.33
CA GLU A 50 10.98 -3.16 13.51
C GLU A 50 10.14 -3.70 12.34
N VAL A 51 9.39 -2.81 11.68
CA VAL A 51 8.46 -3.15 10.60
C VAL A 51 8.93 -2.55 9.28
N GLY A 52 9.11 -3.39 8.26
CA GLY A 52 9.24 -2.89 6.90
C GLY A 52 7.87 -2.46 6.37
N ILE A 53 7.76 -1.24 5.84
CA ILE A 53 6.48 -0.71 5.32
C ILE A 53 6.61 -0.47 3.82
N GLU A 54 5.70 -1.05 3.03
CA GLU A 54 5.62 -0.83 1.58
C GLU A 54 4.17 -0.68 1.14
N PHE A 55 3.92 0.27 0.23
CA PHE A 55 2.66 0.45 -0.47
C PHE A 55 2.92 0.10 -1.93
N MET A 56 2.68 -1.16 -2.31
CA MET A 56 2.98 -1.64 -3.66
C MET A 56 1.77 -1.44 -4.56
N VAL A 57 2.00 -0.90 -5.76
CA VAL A 57 1.04 -0.95 -6.85
C VAL A 57 1.38 -2.14 -7.75
N VAL A 58 0.42 -3.03 -7.94
CA VAL A 58 0.51 -4.16 -8.88
C VAL A 58 -0.55 -4.00 -9.96
N ALA A 59 -0.18 -4.27 -11.21
CA ALA A 59 -1.13 -4.35 -12.31
C ALA A 59 -1.41 -5.82 -12.63
N ASP A 60 -2.68 -6.18 -12.74
CA ASP A 60 -3.12 -7.47 -13.25
C ASP A 60 -3.28 -7.39 -14.76
N ALA A 61 -2.38 -8.08 -15.46
CA ALA A 61 -2.33 -8.13 -16.92
C ALA A 61 -3.19 -9.23 -17.52
N ALA A 62 -3.79 -10.12 -16.71
CA ALA A 62 -4.61 -11.22 -17.20
C ALA A 62 -5.98 -10.76 -17.71
N ALA A 63 -6.47 -9.60 -17.24
CA ALA A 63 -7.74 -9.03 -17.65
C ALA A 63 -7.66 -8.34 -19.02
N GLN A 64 -8.76 -8.38 -19.79
CA GLN A 64 -8.87 -7.68 -21.08
C GLN A 64 -8.62 -6.17 -20.94
N GLU A 65 -9.04 -5.60 -19.82
CA GLU A 65 -8.66 -4.25 -19.38
C GLU A 65 -7.81 -4.38 -18.12
N PRO A 66 -6.52 -3.99 -18.13
CA PRO A 66 -5.64 -4.11 -16.97
C PRO A 66 -6.20 -3.38 -15.76
N VAL A 67 -6.14 -4.03 -14.60
CA VAL A 67 -6.57 -3.45 -13.32
C VAL A 67 -5.36 -3.22 -12.43
N ALA A 68 -5.22 -2.02 -11.87
CA ALA A 68 -4.18 -1.72 -10.89
C ALA A 68 -4.74 -1.84 -9.47
N TYR A 69 -3.99 -2.50 -8.59
CA TYR A 69 -4.31 -2.67 -7.18
C TYR A 69 -3.23 -2.04 -6.30
N LEU A 70 -3.66 -1.38 -5.22
CA LEU A 70 -2.77 -0.92 -4.16
C LEU A 70 -2.79 -1.90 -3.00
N VAL A 71 -1.63 -2.43 -2.64
CA VAL A 71 -1.45 -3.35 -1.52
C VAL A 71 -0.42 -2.78 -0.54
N PRO A 72 -0.88 -2.11 0.55
CA PRO A 72 -0.06 -1.84 1.72
C PRO A 72 0.40 -3.16 2.34
N MET A 73 1.66 -3.21 2.77
CA MET A 73 2.28 -4.39 3.37
C MET A 73 3.12 -4.01 4.58
N GLY A 74 2.95 -4.78 5.65
CA GLY A 74 3.83 -4.79 6.82
C GLY A 74 4.71 -6.05 6.81
N TYR A 75 6.02 -5.88 6.87
CA TYR A 75 7.01 -6.96 6.97
C TYR A 75 7.51 -7.07 8.40
N ARG A 76 7.13 -8.14 9.10
CA ARG A 76 7.48 -8.38 10.50
C ARG A 76 8.44 -9.55 10.67
N ALA A 77 9.23 -9.50 11.74
CA ALA A 77 10.11 -10.60 12.15
C ALA A 77 9.38 -11.77 12.82
N ALA A 78 8.15 -11.54 13.28
CA ALA A 78 7.31 -12.52 13.97
C ALA A 78 5.84 -12.30 13.62
N ALA A 79 5.00 -13.27 14.01
CA ALA A 79 3.55 -13.20 13.90
C ALA A 79 2.98 -11.95 14.57
N LEU A 80 2.05 -11.29 13.90
CA LEU A 80 1.19 -10.28 14.50
C LEU A 80 -0.04 -10.98 15.12
N GLU A 81 -0.26 -10.71 16.41
CA GLU A 81 -1.42 -11.20 17.15
C GLU A 81 -2.63 -10.27 16.98
N GLY A 82 -3.83 -10.80 17.17
CA GLY A 82 -5.07 -10.00 17.21
C GLY A 82 -5.57 -9.47 15.86
N VAL A 83 -4.96 -9.87 14.74
CA VAL A 83 -5.43 -9.56 13.38
C VAL A 83 -6.18 -10.74 12.76
N PRO A 84 -7.14 -10.49 11.84
CA PRO A 84 -7.83 -11.55 11.11
C PRO A 84 -6.84 -12.45 10.36
N GLY A 85 -7.16 -13.74 10.21
CA GLY A 85 -6.28 -14.69 9.53
C GLY A 85 -6.06 -14.33 8.05
N GLU A 86 -7.08 -13.75 7.40
CA GLU A 86 -7.01 -13.24 6.04
C GLU A 86 -6.06 -12.05 5.85
N ALA A 87 -5.68 -11.37 6.93
CA ALA A 87 -4.70 -10.29 6.88
C ALA A 87 -3.28 -10.82 6.62
N LEU A 88 -3.00 -12.09 6.91
CA LEU A 88 -1.72 -12.70 6.56
C LEU A 88 -1.69 -12.96 5.05
N ILE A 89 -0.83 -12.21 4.35
CA ILE A 89 -0.55 -12.44 2.93
C ILE A 89 0.26 -13.73 2.78
N GLY A 90 1.26 -13.91 3.65
CA GLY A 90 2.03 -15.14 3.77
C GLY A 90 3.36 -14.93 4.48
N THR A 91 4.19 -15.97 4.48
CA THR A 91 5.57 -15.92 5.01
C THR A 91 6.56 -16.02 3.86
N SER A 92 7.71 -15.35 3.99
CA SER A 92 8.79 -15.39 3.01
C SER A 92 10.15 -15.46 3.70
N GLU A 93 11.05 -16.31 3.21
CA GLU A 93 12.43 -16.36 3.64
C GLU A 93 13.23 -15.24 2.96
N HIS A 94 13.70 -14.28 3.75
CA HIS A 94 14.54 -13.18 3.27
C HIS A 94 16.01 -13.47 3.54
N GLY A 95 16.85 -13.45 2.49
CA GLY A 95 18.24 -13.91 2.57
C GLY A 95 19.15 -13.19 3.59
N VAL A 96 18.74 -12.03 4.11
CA VAL A 96 19.46 -11.28 5.16
C VAL A 96 18.71 -11.23 6.49
N LEU A 97 17.37 -11.26 6.47
CA LEU A 97 16.54 -10.99 7.65
C LEU A 97 15.90 -12.28 8.20
N GLY A 98 16.09 -13.42 7.52
CA GLY A 98 15.40 -14.67 7.84
C GLY A 98 13.91 -14.61 7.49
N THR A 99 13.10 -15.45 8.13
CA THR A 99 11.65 -15.51 7.91
C THR A 99 10.99 -14.15 8.17
N ARG A 100 10.19 -13.70 7.22
CA ARG A 100 9.38 -12.49 7.30
C ARG A 100 7.90 -12.87 7.19
N TRP A 101 7.11 -12.34 8.10
CA TRP A 101 5.65 -12.44 8.08
C TRP A 101 5.12 -11.20 7.37
N VAL A 102 4.41 -11.41 6.26
CA VAL A 102 3.91 -10.34 5.40
C VAL A 102 2.42 -10.20 5.61
N TYR A 103 2.01 -9.06 6.14
CA TYR A 103 0.61 -8.73 6.42
C TYR A 103 0.08 -7.66 5.49
N ASP A 104 -1.22 -7.70 5.23
CA ASP A 104 -1.94 -6.59 4.64
C ASP A 104 -1.88 -5.39 5.60
N GLY A 105 -1.22 -4.32 5.15
CA GLY A 105 -0.86 -3.18 5.96
C GLY A 105 -2.05 -2.39 6.49
N VAL A 106 -3.27 -2.60 5.96
CA VAL A 106 -4.48 -1.98 6.54
C VAL A 106 -4.85 -2.57 7.91
N HIS A 107 -4.30 -3.75 8.25
CA HIS A 107 -4.48 -4.40 9.54
C HIS A 107 -3.25 -4.27 10.46
N ASP A 108 -2.12 -3.72 9.97
CA ASP A 108 -0.92 -3.54 10.78
C ASP A 108 -0.94 -2.16 11.46
N PRO A 109 -0.88 -2.08 12.81
CA PRO A 109 -0.94 -0.82 13.53
C PRO A 109 0.23 0.11 13.21
N VAL A 110 1.41 -0.42 12.87
CA VAL A 110 2.57 0.40 12.53
C VAL A 110 2.42 0.99 11.12
N VAL A 111 1.94 0.18 10.16
CA VAL A 111 1.68 0.66 8.79
C VAL A 111 0.60 1.73 8.78
N THR A 112 -0.49 1.52 9.50
CA THR A 112 -1.58 2.52 9.62
C THR A 112 -1.09 3.78 10.32
N ALA A 113 -0.38 3.69 11.44
CA ALA A 113 0.19 4.86 12.11
C ALA A 113 1.10 5.69 11.19
N GLN A 114 1.97 5.04 10.39
CA GLN A 114 2.84 5.74 9.45
C GLN A 114 2.08 6.34 8.25
N LEU A 115 1.02 5.69 7.77
CA LEU A 115 0.15 6.29 6.75
C LEU A 115 -0.52 7.58 7.28
N HIS A 116 -1.01 7.56 8.51
CA HIS A 116 -1.58 8.74 9.15
C HIS A 116 -0.53 9.84 9.35
N ALA A 117 0.69 9.50 9.79
CA ALA A 117 1.80 10.46 9.88
C ALA A 117 2.14 11.08 8.51
N LEU A 118 2.16 10.30 7.43
CA LEU A 118 2.35 10.80 6.07
C LEU A 118 1.26 11.82 5.70
N LEU A 119 -0.01 11.51 6.00
CA LEU A 119 -1.15 12.40 5.71
C LEU A 119 -1.08 13.71 6.52
N ARG A 120 -0.45 13.72 7.70
CA ARG A 120 -0.17 14.93 8.49
C ARG A 120 1.07 15.69 8.02
N GLY A 121 1.89 15.10 7.15
CA GLY A 121 3.18 15.65 6.73
C GLY A 121 4.31 15.39 7.73
N GLU A 122 4.14 14.42 8.63
CA GLU A 122 5.11 14.02 9.66
C GLU A 122 6.00 12.85 9.22
N ALA A 123 5.61 12.14 8.15
CA ALA A 123 6.42 11.10 7.52
C ALA A 123 6.72 11.46 6.05
N VAL A 124 7.85 10.95 5.56
CA VAL A 124 8.31 11.20 4.19
C VAL A 124 8.16 9.90 3.38
N PRO A 125 7.51 9.92 2.20
CA PRO A 125 7.47 8.76 1.33
C PRO A 125 8.88 8.47 0.79
N GLN A 126 9.31 7.22 0.89
CA GLN A 126 10.62 6.77 0.42
C GLN A 126 10.49 5.98 -0.89
N HIS A 127 11.55 6.00 -1.68
CA HIS A 127 11.64 5.30 -2.95
C HIS A 127 11.57 3.79 -2.71
N GLN A 128 10.83 3.13 -3.58
CA GLN A 128 10.50 1.71 -3.44
C GLN A 128 11.67 0.76 -3.75
N SER A 129 12.79 1.26 -4.26
CA SER A 129 13.95 0.46 -4.69
C SER A 129 15.29 1.01 -4.22
N GLU A 130 15.31 2.18 -3.57
CA GLU A 130 16.53 2.81 -3.06
C GLU A 130 16.35 3.15 -1.57
N SER A 131 17.36 2.83 -0.77
CA SER A 131 17.38 3.17 0.65
C SER A 131 17.56 4.68 0.82
N ASP A 132 16.92 5.25 1.83
CA ASP A 132 17.16 6.63 2.29
C ASP A 132 16.94 7.71 1.22
N THR A 133 16.15 7.38 0.19
CA THR A 133 15.84 8.26 -0.94
C THR A 133 14.37 8.64 -0.89
N PRO A 134 14.00 9.91 -0.63
CA PRO A 134 12.62 10.36 -0.74
C PRO A 134 12.03 10.13 -2.14
N ASP A 135 10.75 9.81 -2.22
CA ASP A 135 10.02 9.68 -3.48
C ASP A 135 9.16 10.93 -3.75
N PRO A 136 9.63 11.90 -4.56
CA PRO A 136 8.90 13.12 -4.83
C PRO A 136 7.66 12.90 -5.72
N THR A 137 7.48 11.71 -6.30
CA THR A 137 6.32 11.40 -7.14
C THR A 137 5.06 11.09 -6.33
N VAL A 138 5.23 10.83 -5.03
CA VAL A 138 4.17 10.63 -4.05
C VAL A 138 3.79 11.96 -3.42
N THR A 139 2.55 12.40 -3.62
CA THR A 139 2.09 13.73 -3.21
C THR A 139 0.92 13.60 -2.24
N VAL A 140 1.01 14.27 -1.10
CA VAL A 140 -0.10 14.45 -0.16
C VAL A 140 -0.80 15.77 -0.48
N HIS A 141 -2.11 15.72 -0.74
CA HIS A 141 -2.95 16.89 -0.91
C HIS A 141 -3.70 17.17 0.40
N GLY A 142 -3.67 18.43 0.86
CA GLY A 142 -4.39 18.88 2.06
C GLY A 142 -3.81 18.36 3.37
N THR A 143 -2.51 18.57 3.62
CA THR A 143 -1.91 18.22 4.92
C THR A 143 -2.60 18.97 6.07
N GLY A 144 -2.73 18.31 7.22
CA GLY A 144 -3.44 18.85 8.38
C GLY A 144 -3.77 17.74 9.38
N PRO A 145 -4.32 18.08 10.56
CA PRO A 145 -4.75 17.08 11.54
C PRO A 145 -5.80 16.15 10.92
N ASP A 146 -5.63 14.85 11.10
CA ASP A 146 -6.57 13.82 10.67
C ASP A 146 -7.41 13.26 11.82
N GLU A 147 -7.35 13.88 13.01
CA GLU A 147 -8.06 13.41 14.20
C GLU A 147 -9.56 13.29 13.92
N GLY A 148 -10.05 12.05 13.89
CA GLY A 148 -11.45 11.74 13.59
C GLY A 148 -11.82 11.76 12.10
N ALA A 149 -10.87 11.84 11.16
CA ALA A 149 -11.12 11.66 9.73
C ALA A 149 -11.18 10.16 9.35
N ASP A 150 -12.02 9.84 8.37
CA ASP A 150 -12.08 8.51 7.79
C ASP A 150 -11.00 8.39 6.70
N VAL A 151 -10.00 7.54 6.95
CA VAL A 151 -8.90 7.28 6.01
C VAL A 151 -9.21 5.99 5.26
N HIS A 152 -9.41 6.12 3.95
CA HIS A 152 -9.75 5.00 3.08
C HIS A 152 -8.63 4.72 2.08
N VAL A 153 -8.10 3.49 2.12
CA VAL A 153 -7.12 2.99 1.14
C VAL A 153 -7.87 2.49 -0.11
N ASN A 154 -7.67 3.14 -1.25
CA ASN A 154 -8.28 2.75 -2.52
C ASN A 154 -7.60 1.48 -3.05
N ARG A 155 -8.18 0.31 -2.78
CA ARG A 155 -7.60 -0.99 -3.15
C ARG A 155 -7.55 -1.21 -4.66
N VAL A 156 -8.56 -0.72 -5.38
CA VAL A 156 -8.63 -0.75 -6.84
C VAL A 156 -8.39 0.65 -7.37
N LEU A 157 -7.29 0.85 -8.09
CA LEU A 157 -6.89 2.16 -8.57
C LEU A 157 -7.61 2.50 -9.88
N ARG A 158 -7.90 3.79 -10.02
CA ARG A 158 -8.47 4.39 -11.22
C ARG A 158 -7.55 5.53 -11.66
N PRO A 159 -7.11 5.57 -12.93
CA PRO A 159 -6.41 6.72 -13.46
C PRO A 159 -7.29 7.97 -13.29
N SER A 160 -6.72 9.04 -12.74
CA SER A 160 -7.36 10.34 -12.69
C SER A 160 -6.45 11.38 -13.33
N ARG A 161 -6.99 12.12 -14.32
CA ARG A 161 -6.30 13.27 -14.93
C ARG A 161 -6.32 14.51 -14.05
N THR A 162 -7.24 14.56 -13.08
CA THR A 162 -7.41 15.65 -12.12
C THR A 162 -7.43 15.02 -10.75
N ALA A 163 -6.37 15.20 -9.95
CA ALA A 163 -6.56 15.16 -8.51
C ALA A 163 -7.68 16.17 -8.25
N ARG A 164 -8.88 15.74 -7.84
CA ARG A 164 -9.89 16.71 -7.41
C ARG A 164 -9.23 17.47 -6.27
N GLU A 165 -8.82 18.70 -6.54
CA GLU A 165 -8.04 19.56 -5.64
C GLU A 165 -8.74 19.79 -4.29
N SER A 166 -10.01 19.38 -4.18
CA SER A 166 -10.88 19.52 -3.03
C SER A 166 -10.91 18.32 -2.07
N CYS A 167 -10.34 17.16 -2.42
CA CYS A 167 -10.30 16.00 -1.51
C CYS A 167 -8.88 15.80 -0.95
N ARG A 168 -8.76 15.85 0.38
CA ARG A 168 -7.53 15.49 1.09
C ARG A 168 -7.19 14.03 0.80
N GLY A 169 -5.92 13.73 0.51
CA GLY A 169 -5.52 12.38 0.16
C GLY A 169 -4.11 12.23 -0.38
N LEU A 170 -3.75 11.00 -0.67
CA LEU A 170 -2.46 10.60 -1.21
C LEU A 170 -2.59 10.27 -2.69
N VAL A 171 -1.74 10.87 -3.52
CA VAL A 171 -1.71 10.65 -4.97
C VAL A 171 -0.31 10.19 -5.38
N ALA A 172 -0.24 9.12 -6.18
CA ALA A 172 1.02 8.61 -6.72
C ALA A 172 0.81 8.09 -8.15
N GLY A 173 1.92 7.95 -8.88
CA GLY A 173 1.95 7.37 -10.21
C GLY A 173 2.17 5.86 -10.19
N TRP A 174 1.77 5.20 -11.26
CA TRP A 174 2.16 3.82 -11.59
C TRP A 174 2.30 3.67 -13.10
N THR A 175 2.93 2.60 -13.54
CA THR A 175 3.17 2.30 -14.96
C THR A 175 2.48 1.00 -15.32
N TRP A 176 1.66 1.03 -16.36
CA TRP A 176 1.00 -0.13 -16.92
C TRP A 176 2.01 -1.09 -17.61
N PRO A 177 1.65 -2.36 -17.83
CA PRO A 177 2.54 -3.33 -18.49
C PRO A 177 3.02 -2.90 -19.90
N ASP A 178 2.23 -2.08 -20.60
CA ASP A 178 2.56 -1.51 -21.91
C ASP A 178 3.53 -0.31 -21.84
N GLY A 179 3.95 0.09 -20.63
CA GLY A 179 4.80 1.25 -20.37
C GLY A 179 4.03 2.57 -20.21
N THR A 180 2.70 2.58 -20.35
CA THR A 180 1.90 3.79 -20.20
C THR A 180 1.87 4.23 -18.74
N ALA A 181 2.25 5.48 -18.47
CA ALA A 181 2.17 6.07 -17.14
C ALA A 181 0.72 6.44 -16.79
N ALA A 182 0.33 6.17 -15.54
CA ALA A 182 -0.93 6.57 -14.93
C ALA A 182 -0.69 7.20 -13.57
N ARG A 183 -1.67 7.95 -13.07
CA ARG A 183 -1.66 8.60 -11.76
C ARG A 183 -3.08 8.60 -11.21
N GLY A 184 -3.21 8.54 -9.89
CA GLY A 184 -4.51 8.49 -9.23
C GLY A 184 -4.41 8.58 -7.72
N VAL A 185 -5.57 8.60 -7.08
CA VAL A 185 -5.69 8.69 -5.62
C VAL A 185 -5.50 7.30 -5.02
N LEU A 186 -4.43 7.12 -4.24
CA LEU A 186 -4.14 5.88 -3.52
C LEU A 186 -4.88 5.83 -2.17
N VAL A 187 -4.99 6.98 -1.50
CA VAL A 187 -5.68 7.09 -0.20
C VAL A 187 -6.56 8.34 -0.22
N THR A 188 -7.80 8.18 0.21
CA THR A 188 -8.76 9.27 0.35
C THR A 188 -8.95 9.56 1.83
N VAL A 189 -9.03 10.83 2.21
CA VAL A 189 -9.40 11.24 3.57
C VAL A 189 -10.70 12.01 3.52
N ALA A 190 -11.73 11.48 4.18
CA ALA A 190 -13.03 12.10 4.30
C ALA A 190 -13.24 12.62 5.73
N PRO A 191 -13.90 13.77 5.92
CA PRO A 191 -14.38 14.14 7.24
C PRO A 191 -15.40 13.08 7.69
N ARG A 192 -15.25 12.58 8.91
CA ARG A 192 -16.24 11.65 9.47
C ARG A 192 -17.58 12.38 9.59
N PRO A 193 -18.70 11.76 9.17
CA PRO A 193 -20.00 12.40 9.31
C PRO A 193 -20.24 12.70 10.80
N ALA A 194 -20.60 13.95 11.11
CA ALA A 194 -21.03 14.31 12.46
C ALA A 194 -22.18 13.37 12.82
N THR A 195 -21.97 12.52 13.82
CA THR A 195 -22.99 11.61 14.31
C THR A 195 -24.08 12.51 14.86
N GLY A 196 -25.21 12.59 14.15
CA GLY A 196 -26.31 13.48 14.49
C GLY A 196 -26.67 13.32 15.95
N GLN A 197 -26.56 14.41 16.70
CA GLN A 197 -27.16 14.55 18.01
C GLN A 197 -28.67 14.52 17.78
N GLY A 198 -29.26 13.32 17.85
CA GLY A 198 -30.70 13.13 17.85
C GLY A 198 -31.29 13.80 19.09
N CYS A 199 -32.37 14.56 18.86
CA CYS A 199 -33.16 15.25 19.89
C CYS A 199 -33.67 14.32 21.00
#